data_AF-A0A4Q5SDN8-F1
#
_entry.id   AF-A0A4Q5SDN8-F1
#
_cell.length_a   1.000
_cell.length_b   1.000
_cell.length_c   1.000
_cell.angle_alpha   90.00
_cell.angle_beta   90.00
_cell.angle_gamma   90.00
#
_symmetry.space_group_name_H-M   'P 1'
#
loop_
_entity.id
_entity.type
_entity.pdbx_description
1 polymer ?
#
loop_
_entity_poly.entity_id
_entity_poly.type
_entity_poly.pdbx_seq_one_letter_code
_entity_poly.pdbx_strand_id
1 'polypeptide(L)'
;MIYNKVQSATEAALQAYTKQTGFDTGKVKTDLYAVFSSDKDFMGKVELLDGVFDDNPQIEILREVFFDLLLINFFSADIKKLEEDYLESQEWADIEEDTIDRGTELLNLLLYLNECEDEGIEPELEDYLKEFLLVDEDEFQDEYRIYEPIIANQILMESPLAEINKVAGKIAEDSELKELFYPVMAYFHDITPSADKKVQVLENAVEPEFDIPVYEILTNFK
;
A
#
# COMPACT_ATOMS: atom_id res chain seq x y z
N MET A 1 -1.36 6.17 18.85
CA MET A 1 0.10 6.14 18.62
C MET A 1 0.27 5.85 17.15
N ILE A 2 1.21 6.50 16.47
CA ILE A 2 1.47 6.19 15.06
C ILE A 2 2.52 5.08 15.01
N TYR A 3 2.25 4.01 14.27
CA TYR A 3 3.24 2.97 14.01
C TYR A 3 4.38 3.57 13.17
N ASN A 4 5.64 3.36 13.58
CA ASN A 4 6.78 4.05 13.00
C ASN A 4 6.89 3.83 11.47
N LYS A 5 6.63 2.62 10.97
CA LYS A 5 6.65 2.34 9.53
C LYS A 5 5.59 3.11 8.76
N VAL A 6 4.37 3.20 9.32
CA VAL A 6 3.28 4.01 8.74
C VAL A 6 3.65 5.48 8.72
N GLN A 7 4.30 5.97 9.79
CA GLN A 7 4.81 7.33 9.82
C GLN A 7 5.84 7.58 8.71
N SER A 8 6.87 6.73 8.61
CA SER A 8 7.91 6.81 7.57
C SER A 8 7.33 6.77 6.16
N ALA A 9 6.44 5.81 5.89
CA ALA A 9 5.77 5.66 4.60
C ALA A 9 4.90 6.88 4.25
N THR A 10 4.14 7.41 5.22
CA THR A 10 3.34 8.62 5.04
C THR A 10 4.18 9.82 4.65
N GLU A 11 5.31 10.06 5.33
CA GLU A 11 6.19 11.18 4.98
C GLU A 11 6.75 11.04 3.57
N ALA A 12 7.21 9.84 3.22
CA ALA A 12 7.80 9.55 1.93
C ALA A 12 6.77 9.73 0.79
N ALA A 13 5.56 9.19 0.95
CA ALA A 13 4.47 9.31 0.00
C ALA A 13 4.08 10.76 -0.27
N LEU A 14 3.84 11.53 0.81
CA LEU A 14 3.40 12.93 0.71
C LEU A 14 4.51 13.85 0.18
N GLN A 15 5.77 13.55 0.48
CA GLN A 15 6.92 14.26 -0.08
C GLN A 15 7.06 13.96 -1.58
N ALA A 16 6.89 12.71 -2.00
CA ALA A 16 6.86 12.33 -3.41
C ALA A 16 5.73 13.03 -4.14
N TYR A 17 4.51 12.96 -3.61
CA TYR A 17 3.35 13.60 -4.20
C TYR A 17 3.56 15.11 -4.40
N THR A 18 4.09 15.80 -3.39
CA THR A 18 4.45 17.23 -3.47
C THR A 18 5.44 17.51 -4.59
N LYS A 19 6.44 16.64 -4.78
CA LYS A 19 7.45 16.81 -5.84
C LYS A 19 6.85 16.62 -7.24
N GLN A 20 5.91 15.69 -7.40
CA GLN A 20 5.29 15.41 -8.70
C GLN A 20 4.26 16.47 -9.10
N THR A 21 3.47 16.95 -8.14
CA THR A 21 2.31 17.81 -8.44
C THR A 21 2.52 19.27 -8.09
N GLY A 22 3.52 19.59 -7.25
CA GLY A 22 3.71 20.92 -6.67
C GLY A 22 2.69 21.29 -5.59
N PHE A 23 1.76 20.39 -5.24
CA PHE A 23 0.79 20.59 -4.17
C PHE A 23 1.47 20.45 -2.80
N ASP A 24 1.34 21.45 -1.93
CA ASP A 24 1.89 21.41 -0.58
C ASP A 24 1.06 20.51 0.34
N THR A 25 1.57 19.31 0.62
CA THR A 25 0.95 18.33 1.51
C THR A 25 1.23 18.56 2.99
N GLY A 26 1.85 19.70 3.39
CA GLY A 26 2.23 19.98 4.78
C GLY A 26 1.05 19.94 5.76
N LYS A 27 -0.10 20.51 5.38
CA LYS A 27 -1.35 20.41 6.17
C LYS A 27 -1.90 18.99 6.16
N VAL A 28 -2.01 18.37 4.98
CA VAL A 28 -2.50 16.98 4.82
C VAL A 28 -1.73 16.01 5.73
N LYS A 29 -0.41 16.12 5.77
CA LYS A 29 0.44 15.32 6.67
C LYS A 29 0.07 15.49 8.13
N THR A 30 -0.13 16.72 8.56
CA THR A 30 -0.47 17.03 9.96
C THR A 30 -1.84 16.46 10.32
N ASP A 31 -2.80 16.55 9.40
CA ASP A 31 -4.14 16.03 9.59
C ASP A 31 -4.14 14.50 9.61
N LEU A 32 -3.45 13.83 8.69
CA LEU A 32 -3.27 12.36 8.67
C LEU A 32 -2.61 11.85 9.96
N TYR A 33 -1.63 12.58 10.50
CA TYR A 33 -1.04 12.23 11.78
C TYR A 33 -2.04 12.33 12.93
N ALA A 34 -2.91 13.34 12.89
CA ALA A 34 -4.00 13.43 13.85
C ALA A 34 -4.99 12.27 13.69
N VAL A 35 -5.28 11.80 12.47
CA VAL A 35 -6.10 10.60 12.22
C VAL A 35 -5.46 9.36 12.83
N PHE A 36 -4.23 9.02 12.45
CA PHE A 36 -3.55 7.80 12.93
C PHE A 36 -3.35 7.80 14.45
N SER A 37 -3.06 8.97 15.05
CA SER A 37 -2.85 9.09 16.49
C SER A 37 -4.10 9.27 17.33
N SER A 38 -5.27 9.48 16.71
CA SER A 38 -6.56 9.66 17.37
C SER A 38 -6.91 8.50 18.32
N ASP A 39 -7.65 8.82 19.38
CA ASP A 39 -8.21 7.84 20.32
C ASP A 39 -9.64 7.41 19.95
N LYS A 40 -10.12 7.76 18.74
CA LYS A 40 -11.37 7.21 18.18
C LYS A 40 -11.23 5.71 17.89
N ASP A 41 -12.39 5.05 17.85
CA ASP A 41 -12.53 3.71 17.26
C ASP A 41 -12.16 3.71 15.77
N PHE A 42 -12.07 2.52 15.18
CA PHE A 42 -11.60 2.39 13.80
C PHE A 42 -12.47 3.18 12.82
N MET A 43 -13.81 3.02 12.87
CA MET A 43 -14.72 3.75 11.98
C MET A 43 -14.66 5.26 12.19
N GLY A 44 -14.50 5.74 13.42
CA GLY A 44 -14.27 7.15 13.68
C GLY A 44 -12.94 7.66 13.10
N LYS A 45 -11.93 6.81 12.93
CA LYS A 45 -10.70 7.16 12.20
C LYS A 45 -10.91 7.13 10.68
N VAL A 46 -11.71 6.20 10.16
CA VAL A 46 -12.10 6.17 8.75
C VAL A 46 -12.83 7.47 8.38
N GLU A 47 -13.80 7.91 9.18
CA GLU A 47 -14.49 9.19 8.97
C GLU A 47 -13.53 10.39 8.98
N LEU A 48 -12.55 10.40 9.89
CA LEU A 48 -11.54 11.45 9.94
C LEU A 48 -10.62 11.41 8.71
N LEU A 49 -10.20 10.21 8.28
CA LEU A 49 -9.40 10.00 7.08
C LEU A 49 -10.13 10.56 5.86
N ASP A 50 -11.39 10.15 5.68
CA ASP A 50 -12.22 10.58 4.56
C ASP A 50 -12.39 12.11 4.55
N GLY A 51 -12.57 12.73 5.73
CA GLY A 51 -12.60 14.17 5.86
C GLY A 51 -11.30 14.88 5.42
N VAL A 52 -10.13 14.26 5.61
CA VAL A 52 -8.87 14.82 5.11
C VAL A 52 -8.84 14.85 3.59
N PHE A 53 -9.28 13.78 2.93
CA PHE A 53 -9.29 13.72 1.46
C PHE A 53 -10.41 14.58 0.85
N ASP A 54 -11.58 14.64 1.49
CA ASP A 54 -12.69 15.52 1.08
C ASP A 54 -12.29 17.01 1.10
N ASP A 55 -11.52 17.43 2.11
CA ASP A 55 -10.99 18.80 2.23
C ASP A 55 -9.83 19.08 1.27
N ASN A 56 -9.24 18.04 0.65
CA ASN A 56 -8.05 18.14 -0.21
C ASN A 56 -8.21 17.29 -1.48
N PRO A 57 -9.19 17.58 -2.37
CA PRO A 57 -9.52 16.72 -3.52
C PRO A 57 -8.36 16.55 -4.52
N GLN A 58 -7.32 17.36 -4.45
CA GLN A 58 -6.10 17.18 -5.24
C GLN A 58 -5.45 15.82 -4.97
N ILE A 59 -5.46 15.34 -3.72
CA ILE A 59 -4.78 14.11 -3.32
C ILE A 59 -5.72 12.89 -3.27
N GLU A 60 -6.94 13.02 -3.82
CA GLU A 60 -7.97 11.97 -3.81
C GLU A 60 -7.47 10.61 -4.29
N ILE A 61 -6.60 10.60 -5.30
CA ILE A 61 -6.04 9.39 -5.89
C ILE A 61 -5.28 8.51 -4.89
N LEU A 62 -4.85 9.06 -3.74
CA LEU A 62 -4.17 8.30 -2.70
C LEU A 62 -5.09 7.86 -1.56
N ARG A 63 -6.40 8.13 -1.61
CA ARG A 63 -7.33 7.87 -0.48
C ARG A 63 -7.24 6.43 -0.01
N GLU A 64 -7.43 5.47 -0.91
CA GLU A 64 -7.49 4.06 -0.56
C GLU A 64 -6.13 3.50 -0.15
N VAL A 65 -5.03 4.01 -0.73
CA VAL A 65 -3.66 3.73 -0.27
C VAL A 65 -3.44 4.16 1.18
N PHE A 66 -3.99 5.30 1.59
CA PHE A 66 -3.90 5.78 2.97
C PHE A 66 -4.91 5.10 3.90
N PHE A 67 -5.99 4.53 3.36
CA PHE A 67 -6.86 3.62 4.09
C PHE A 67 -6.11 2.32 4.45
N ASP A 68 -5.32 1.75 3.53
CA ASP A 68 -4.45 0.60 3.83
C ASP A 68 -3.45 0.91 4.95
N LEU A 69 -2.82 2.10 4.91
CA LEU A 69 -1.93 2.56 5.98
C LEU A 69 -2.67 2.75 7.32
N LEU A 70 -3.94 3.15 7.30
CA LEU A 70 -4.77 3.24 8.50
C LEU A 70 -5.01 1.84 9.10
N LEU A 71 -5.33 0.84 8.28
CA LEU A 71 -5.47 -0.55 8.70
C LEU A 71 -4.17 -1.10 9.30
N ILE A 72 -3.04 -0.90 8.62
CA ILE A 72 -1.72 -1.29 9.15
C ILE A 72 -1.43 -0.61 10.49
N ASN A 73 -1.73 0.69 10.62
CA ASN A 73 -1.56 1.40 11.89
C ASN A 73 -2.45 0.81 12.99
N PHE A 74 -3.70 0.47 12.66
CA PHE A 74 -4.65 -0.13 13.58
C PHE A 74 -4.13 -1.48 14.11
N PHE A 75 -3.74 -2.39 13.22
CA PHE A 75 -3.18 -3.70 13.59
C PHE A 75 -1.85 -3.60 14.34
N SER A 76 -1.02 -2.61 14.02
CA SER A 76 0.32 -2.52 14.59
C SER A 76 0.38 -1.76 15.92
N ALA A 77 -0.55 -0.83 16.15
CA ALA A 77 -0.48 0.10 17.29
C ALA A 77 -1.76 0.14 18.13
N ASP A 78 -2.94 0.13 17.52
CA ASP A 78 -4.20 0.33 18.25
C ASP A 78 -4.71 -0.96 18.88
N ILE A 79 -4.55 -2.11 18.21
CA ILE A 79 -4.97 -3.41 18.74
C ILE A 79 -4.34 -3.73 20.11
N LYS A 80 -3.12 -3.22 20.36
CA LYS A 80 -2.39 -3.38 21.64
C LYS A 80 -3.10 -2.73 22.83
N LYS A 81 -4.11 -1.89 22.57
CA LYS A 81 -4.94 -1.23 23.59
C LYS A 81 -6.31 -1.91 23.77
N LEU A 82 -6.66 -2.84 22.90
CA LEU A 82 -7.94 -3.54 22.87
C LEU A 82 -7.84 -4.87 23.60
N GLU A 83 -8.97 -5.56 23.72
CA GLU A 83 -9.03 -6.91 24.28
C GLU A 83 -8.34 -7.91 23.33
N GLU A 84 -7.74 -8.99 23.88
CA GLU A 84 -6.94 -9.96 23.10
C GLU A 84 -7.75 -10.65 21.99
N ASP A 85 -9.07 -10.75 22.16
CA ASP A 85 -10.05 -11.34 21.24
C ASP A 85 -10.81 -10.30 20.42
N TYR A 86 -10.34 -9.04 20.36
CA TYR A 86 -11.06 -7.98 19.63
C TYR A 86 -11.31 -8.33 18.16
N LEU A 87 -10.35 -8.94 17.47
CA LEU A 87 -10.51 -9.37 16.07
C LEU A 87 -11.47 -10.56 15.90
N GLU A 88 -11.83 -11.25 16.99
CA GLU A 88 -12.85 -12.30 17.00
C GLU A 88 -14.25 -11.74 17.36
N SER A 89 -14.35 -10.43 17.61
CA SER A 89 -15.58 -9.80 18.08
C SER A 89 -16.56 -9.51 16.94
N GLN A 90 -17.85 -9.42 17.29
CA GLN A 90 -18.89 -8.97 16.35
C GLN A 90 -18.64 -7.53 15.88
N GLU A 91 -18.05 -6.68 16.72
CA GLU A 91 -17.70 -5.31 16.36
C GLU A 91 -16.71 -5.28 15.19
N TRP A 92 -15.67 -6.13 15.23
CA TRP A 92 -14.71 -6.24 14.14
C TRP A 92 -15.36 -6.84 12.88
N ALA A 93 -16.18 -7.88 13.01
CA ALA A 93 -16.90 -8.46 11.88
C ALA A 93 -17.83 -7.43 11.18
N ASP A 94 -18.48 -6.56 11.96
CA ASP A 94 -19.31 -5.48 11.41
C ASP A 94 -18.44 -4.43 10.69
N ILE A 95 -17.25 -4.12 11.22
CA ILE A 95 -16.28 -3.22 10.59
C ILE A 95 -15.77 -3.79 9.26
N GLU A 96 -15.43 -5.08 9.21
CA GLU A 96 -14.99 -5.75 7.99
C GLU A 96 -16.06 -5.70 6.90
N GLU A 97 -17.32 -6.00 7.25
CA GLU A 97 -18.44 -5.90 6.29
C GLU A 97 -18.65 -4.45 5.82
N ASP A 98 -18.59 -3.47 6.73
CA ASP A 98 -18.76 -2.04 6.39
C ASP A 98 -17.60 -1.49 5.53
N THR A 99 -16.46 -2.17 5.50
CA THR A 99 -15.26 -1.74 4.78
C THR A 99 -14.82 -2.71 3.68
N ILE A 100 -15.67 -3.67 3.30
CA ILE A 100 -15.36 -4.71 2.31
C ILE A 100 -14.96 -4.15 0.93
N ASP A 101 -15.49 -2.99 0.55
CA ASP A 101 -15.20 -2.32 -0.72
C ASP A 101 -14.09 -1.25 -0.61
N ARG A 102 -13.34 -1.21 0.51
CA ARG A 102 -12.29 -0.21 0.78
C ARG A 102 -10.89 -0.81 0.70
N GLY A 103 -9.92 0.08 0.51
CA GLY A 103 -8.50 -0.28 0.47
C GLY A 103 -8.05 -0.78 -0.90
N THR A 104 -6.82 -1.26 -0.94
CA THR A 104 -6.18 -1.77 -2.16
C THR A 104 -5.35 -3.01 -1.87
N GLU A 105 -4.92 -3.71 -2.92
CA GLU A 105 -3.99 -4.85 -2.79
C GLU A 105 -2.61 -4.48 -2.23
N LEU A 106 -2.34 -3.20 -2.00
CA LEU A 106 -1.16 -2.74 -1.26
C LEU A 106 -1.19 -3.22 0.20
N LEU A 107 -2.37 -3.37 0.81
CA LEU A 107 -2.50 -3.86 2.18
C LEU A 107 -1.81 -5.21 2.37
N ASN A 108 -2.09 -6.16 1.46
CA ASN A 108 -1.49 -7.49 1.48
C ASN A 108 0.05 -7.44 1.39
N LEU A 109 0.58 -6.57 0.52
CA LEU A 109 2.02 -6.38 0.41
C LEU A 109 2.60 -5.74 1.69
N LEU A 110 1.93 -4.78 2.32
CA LEU A 110 2.39 -4.18 3.58
C LEU A 110 2.37 -5.18 4.75
N LEU A 111 1.39 -6.09 4.79
CA LEU A 111 1.34 -7.19 5.75
C LEU A 111 2.52 -8.15 5.54
N TYR A 112 2.77 -8.55 4.28
CA TYR A 112 3.95 -9.35 3.92
C TYR A 112 5.27 -8.69 4.36
N LEU A 113 5.44 -7.39 4.10
CA LEU A 113 6.65 -6.67 4.52
C LEU A 113 6.82 -6.58 6.04
N ASN A 114 5.73 -6.61 6.82
CA ASN A 114 5.81 -6.73 8.27
C ASN A 114 6.26 -8.13 8.68
N GLU A 115 5.68 -9.18 8.09
CA GLU A 115 6.07 -10.56 8.35
C GLU A 115 7.54 -10.81 8.02
N CYS A 116 8.02 -10.31 6.88
CA CYS A 116 9.44 -10.41 6.51
C CYS A 116 10.36 -9.79 7.57
N GLU A 117 9.99 -8.62 8.13
CA GLU A 117 10.81 -7.99 9.17
C GLU A 117 10.78 -8.81 10.47
N ASP A 118 9.61 -9.27 10.89
CA ASP A 118 9.43 -10.05 12.12
C ASP A 118 10.20 -11.38 12.05
N GLU A 119 10.27 -12.00 10.87
CA GLU A 119 11.04 -13.22 10.61
C GLU A 119 12.52 -12.97 10.27
N GLY A 120 12.88 -11.73 9.96
CA GLY A 120 14.24 -11.34 9.57
C GLY A 120 14.65 -11.87 8.19
N ILE A 121 13.69 -11.98 7.27
CA ILE A 121 13.90 -12.40 5.88
C ILE A 121 13.82 -11.19 4.93
N GLU A 122 14.43 -11.35 3.74
CA GLU A 122 14.40 -10.32 2.71
C GLU A 122 13.16 -10.53 1.82
N PRO A 123 12.37 -9.47 1.54
CA PRO A 123 11.20 -9.59 0.66
C PRO A 123 11.56 -10.07 -0.74
N GLU A 124 10.87 -11.10 -1.23
CA GLU A 124 11.05 -11.64 -2.57
C GLU A 124 9.70 -11.81 -3.28
N LEU A 125 9.62 -11.50 -4.58
CA LEU A 125 8.35 -11.59 -5.32
C LEU A 125 7.81 -13.04 -5.37
N GLU A 126 8.69 -14.02 -5.51
CA GLU A 126 8.28 -15.43 -5.57
C GLU A 126 7.70 -15.90 -4.23
N ASP A 127 8.30 -15.47 -3.13
CA ASP A 127 7.85 -15.75 -1.75
C ASP A 127 6.51 -15.04 -1.45
N TYR A 128 6.41 -13.74 -1.77
CA TYR A 128 5.15 -12.99 -1.68
C TYR A 128 3.99 -13.69 -2.41
N LEU A 129 4.24 -14.18 -3.63
CA LEU A 129 3.20 -14.86 -4.39
C LEU A 129 2.90 -16.25 -3.84
N LYS A 130 3.91 -17.09 -3.57
CA LYS A 130 3.68 -18.51 -3.31
C LYS A 130 3.45 -18.85 -1.84
N GLU A 131 4.19 -18.19 -0.96
CA GLU A 131 4.22 -18.53 0.47
C GLU A 131 3.35 -17.59 1.30
N PHE A 132 3.08 -16.37 0.82
CA PHE A 132 2.19 -15.42 1.51
C PHE A 132 0.77 -15.42 0.92
N LEU A 133 0.61 -15.27 -0.39
CA LEU A 133 -0.71 -15.15 -1.02
C LEU A 133 -1.38 -16.48 -1.39
N LEU A 134 -0.60 -17.50 -1.82
CA LEU A 134 -1.14 -18.68 -2.51
C LEU A 134 -0.89 -19.99 -1.74
N VAL A 135 -1.08 -19.94 -0.41
CA VAL A 135 -0.63 -20.97 0.53
C VAL A 135 -1.40 -22.31 0.39
N ASP A 136 -2.62 -22.32 -0.14
CA ASP A 136 -3.39 -23.55 -0.45
C ASP A 136 -4.34 -23.41 -1.68
N GLU A 137 -4.11 -24.19 -2.75
CA GLU A 137 -4.74 -24.02 -4.09
C GLU A 137 -6.28 -24.03 -4.14
N ASP A 138 -6.98 -24.62 -3.17
CA ASP A 138 -8.44 -24.79 -3.21
C ASP A 138 -9.23 -23.63 -2.53
N GLU A 139 -8.61 -22.87 -1.62
CA GLU A 139 -9.28 -21.80 -0.85
C GLU A 139 -9.01 -20.39 -1.42
N PHE A 140 -7.97 -20.22 -2.26
CA PHE A 140 -7.48 -18.90 -2.70
C PHE A 140 -7.59 -18.64 -4.22
N GLN A 141 -8.68 -19.10 -4.84
CA GLN A 141 -8.89 -18.93 -6.30
C GLN A 141 -9.10 -17.47 -6.71
N ASP A 142 -9.61 -16.63 -5.81
CA ASP A 142 -9.81 -15.21 -6.09
C ASP A 142 -8.47 -14.46 -6.08
N GLU A 143 -7.54 -14.82 -5.20
CA GLU A 143 -6.18 -14.29 -5.11
C GLU A 143 -5.40 -14.63 -6.38
N TYR A 144 -5.51 -15.86 -6.88
CA TYR A 144 -4.93 -16.21 -8.19
C TYR A 144 -5.44 -15.31 -9.32
N ARG A 145 -6.74 -14.95 -9.30
CA ARG A 145 -7.34 -14.07 -10.31
C ARG A 145 -6.85 -12.63 -10.16
N ILE A 146 -6.91 -12.09 -8.95
CA ILE A 146 -6.48 -10.73 -8.62
C ILE A 146 -5.00 -10.53 -9.00
N TYR A 147 -4.15 -11.49 -8.63
CA TYR A 147 -2.71 -11.41 -8.85
C TYR A 147 -2.21 -11.98 -10.18
N GLU A 148 -3.10 -12.46 -11.07
CA GLU A 148 -2.73 -12.94 -12.41
C GLU A 148 -1.81 -11.96 -13.16
N PRO A 149 -2.06 -10.63 -13.17
CA PRO A 149 -1.18 -9.67 -13.82
C PRO A 149 0.27 -9.77 -13.36
N ILE A 150 0.51 -9.89 -12.06
CA ILE A 150 1.87 -9.99 -11.51
C ILE A 150 2.44 -11.39 -11.78
N ILE A 151 1.66 -12.45 -11.54
CA ILE A 151 2.06 -13.85 -11.75
C ILE A 151 2.53 -14.08 -13.18
N ALA A 152 1.76 -13.61 -14.18
CA ALA A 152 2.04 -13.79 -15.59
C ALA A 152 3.25 -12.99 -16.09
N ASN A 153 3.70 -12.00 -15.33
CA ASN A 153 4.74 -11.05 -15.73
C ASN A 153 5.98 -11.06 -14.83
N GLN A 154 6.19 -12.10 -14.02
CA GLN A 154 7.39 -12.25 -13.16
C GLN A 154 8.72 -12.14 -13.94
N ILE A 155 8.74 -12.54 -15.22
CA ILE A 155 9.92 -12.41 -16.10
C ILE A 155 10.41 -10.97 -16.26
N LEU A 156 9.58 -9.97 -15.92
CA LEU A 156 9.96 -8.56 -15.96
C LEU A 156 10.99 -8.17 -14.90
N MET A 157 11.19 -8.98 -13.85
CA MET A 157 12.25 -8.72 -12.87
C MET A 157 13.65 -8.74 -13.52
N GLU A 158 13.81 -9.47 -14.61
CA GLU A 158 15.06 -9.52 -15.40
C GLU A 158 15.10 -8.47 -16.53
N SER A 159 14.04 -7.67 -16.67
CA SER A 159 13.86 -6.72 -17.76
C SER A 159 14.13 -5.26 -17.33
N PRO A 160 14.35 -4.33 -18.27
CA PRO A 160 14.38 -2.90 -17.96
C PRO A 160 13.03 -2.38 -17.44
N LEU A 161 13.05 -1.34 -16.59
CA LEU A 161 11.84 -0.67 -16.07
C LEU A 161 10.88 -0.17 -17.18
N ALA A 162 11.42 0.15 -18.35
CA ALA A 162 10.62 0.53 -19.53
C ALA A 162 9.71 -0.60 -20.04
N GLU A 163 10.08 -1.87 -19.84
CA GLU A 163 9.20 -3.00 -20.17
C GLU A 163 8.09 -3.15 -19.13
N ILE A 164 8.37 -2.87 -17.84
CA ILE A 164 7.34 -2.83 -16.78
C ILE A 164 6.28 -1.77 -17.13
N ASN A 165 6.71 -0.56 -17.50
CA ASN A 165 5.81 0.50 -17.96
C ASN A 165 4.90 0.05 -19.13
N LYS A 166 5.47 -0.60 -20.15
CA LYS A 166 4.71 -1.07 -21.32
C LYS A 166 3.68 -2.13 -20.98
N VAL A 167 3.97 -3.00 -20.01
CA VAL A 167 3.04 -4.03 -19.55
C VAL A 167 1.97 -3.43 -18.65
N ALA A 168 2.33 -2.50 -17.76
CA ALA A 168 1.39 -1.76 -16.92
C ALA A 168 0.29 -1.08 -17.76
N GLY A 169 0.66 -0.45 -18.89
CA GLY A 169 -0.29 0.14 -19.84
C GLY A 169 -1.21 -0.85 -20.57
N LYS A 170 -1.04 -2.16 -20.39
CA LYS A 170 -1.88 -3.22 -20.99
C LYS A 170 -2.69 -4.00 -19.95
N ILE A 171 -2.49 -3.76 -18.66
CA ILE A 171 -3.31 -4.36 -17.61
C ILE A 171 -4.75 -3.87 -17.80
N ALA A 172 -5.70 -4.79 -17.64
CA ALA A 172 -7.11 -4.53 -17.85
C ALA A 172 -7.61 -3.45 -16.87
N GLU A 173 -8.51 -2.58 -17.33
CA GLU A 173 -9.02 -1.45 -16.53
C GLU A 173 -9.88 -1.90 -15.34
N ASP A 174 -10.44 -3.10 -15.40
CA ASP A 174 -11.21 -3.74 -14.34
C ASP A 174 -10.36 -4.60 -13.39
N SER A 175 -9.04 -4.64 -13.58
CA SER A 175 -8.14 -5.34 -12.68
C SER A 175 -7.88 -4.52 -11.41
N GLU A 176 -7.97 -5.17 -10.26
CA GLU A 176 -7.66 -4.63 -8.93
C GLU A 176 -6.18 -4.19 -8.84
N LEU A 177 -5.31 -4.75 -9.68
CA LEU A 177 -3.89 -4.40 -9.76
C LEU A 177 -3.56 -3.35 -10.83
N LYS A 178 -4.54 -2.79 -11.53
CA LYS A 178 -4.31 -1.84 -12.63
C LYS A 178 -3.35 -0.71 -12.24
N GLU A 179 -3.65 -0.03 -11.14
CA GLU A 179 -2.88 1.12 -10.65
C GLU A 179 -1.63 0.66 -9.88
N LEU A 180 -1.73 -0.47 -9.17
CA LEU A 180 -0.64 -0.99 -8.33
C LEU A 180 0.45 -1.75 -9.09
N PHE A 181 0.17 -2.24 -10.30
CA PHE A 181 1.08 -3.10 -11.04
C PHE A 181 2.46 -2.47 -11.22
N TYR A 182 2.52 -1.22 -11.68
CA TYR A 182 3.79 -0.55 -11.90
C TYR A 182 4.60 -0.36 -10.60
N PRO A 183 4.07 0.29 -9.54
CA PRO A 183 4.85 0.54 -8.33
C PRO A 183 5.25 -0.75 -7.60
N VAL A 184 4.41 -1.78 -7.59
CA VAL A 184 4.72 -3.08 -6.98
C VAL A 184 5.84 -3.78 -7.75
N MET A 185 5.73 -3.86 -9.08
CA MET A 185 6.77 -4.49 -9.91
C MET A 185 8.09 -3.70 -9.87
N ALA A 186 8.02 -2.37 -9.79
CA ALA A 186 9.21 -1.52 -9.64
C ALA A 186 9.89 -1.70 -8.26
N TYR A 187 9.11 -1.93 -7.20
CA TYR A 187 9.62 -2.25 -5.87
C TYR A 187 10.38 -3.57 -5.87
N PHE A 188 9.77 -4.66 -6.35
CA PHE A 188 10.44 -5.96 -6.40
C PHE A 188 11.61 -6.02 -7.40
N HIS A 189 11.66 -5.10 -8.38
CA HIS A 189 12.83 -4.95 -9.25
C HIS A 189 14.10 -4.58 -8.48
N ASP A 190 13.97 -3.77 -7.43
CA ASP A 190 15.05 -3.37 -6.53
C ASP A 190 14.45 -2.84 -5.21
N ILE A 191 14.40 -3.70 -4.20
CA ILE A 191 13.81 -3.39 -2.89
C ILE A 191 14.69 -2.45 -2.04
N THR A 192 15.94 -2.23 -2.44
CA THR A 192 16.88 -1.28 -1.80
C THR A 192 17.46 -0.30 -2.82
N PRO A 193 16.59 0.48 -3.49
CA PRO A 193 16.95 1.22 -4.68
C PRO A 193 17.94 2.34 -4.39
N SER A 194 18.96 2.44 -5.25
CA SER A 194 19.83 3.61 -5.29
C SER A 194 19.09 4.86 -5.78
N ALA A 195 19.65 6.05 -5.53
CA ALA A 195 19.07 7.31 -6.02
C ALA A 195 18.89 7.33 -7.55
N ASP A 196 19.88 6.80 -8.30
CA ASP A 196 19.80 6.68 -9.76
C ASP A 196 18.68 5.74 -10.19
N LYS A 197 18.43 4.67 -9.42
CA LYS A 197 17.33 3.74 -9.66
C LYS A 197 15.97 4.40 -9.45
N LYS A 198 15.82 5.19 -8.37
CA LYS A 198 14.61 5.98 -8.12
C LYS A 198 14.30 6.96 -9.25
N VAL A 199 15.33 7.57 -9.87
CA VAL A 199 15.14 8.42 -11.07
C VAL A 199 14.61 7.59 -12.24
N GLN A 200 15.14 6.40 -12.48
CA GLN A 200 14.64 5.53 -13.56
C GLN A 200 13.20 5.07 -13.32
N VAL A 201 12.81 4.81 -12.07
CA VAL A 201 11.42 4.51 -11.72
C VAL A 201 10.52 5.70 -12.07
N LEU A 202 10.91 6.92 -11.68
CA LEU A 202 10.18 8.13 -12.06
C LEU A 202 10.05 8.31 -13.58
N GLU A 203 11.13 8.12 -14.33
CA GLU A 203 11.12 8.27 -15.80
C GLU A 203 10.23 7.25 -16.53
N ASN A 204 9.88 6.15 -15.85
CA ASN A 204 9.07 5.07 -16.42
C ASN A 204 7.72 4.90 -15.70
N ALA A 205 7.35 5.79 -14.78
CA ALA A 205 6.02 5.76 -14.16
C ALA A 205 4.92 5.95 -15.20
N VAL A 206 3.81 5.24 -15.02
CA VAL A 206 2.60 5.35 -15.85
C VAL A 206 1.79 6.56 -15.40
N GLU A 207 1.61 6.70 -14.08
CA GLU A 207 0.90 7.78 -13.42
C GLU A 207 1.76 8.28 -12.25
N PRO A 208 2.72 9.21 -12.51
CA PRO A 208 3.72 9.61 -11.52
C PRO A 208 3.14 10.11 -10.19
N GLU A 209 1.98 10.76 -10.22
CA GLU A 209 1.24 11.25 -9.05
C GLU A 209 0.68 10.13 -8.15
N PHE A 210 0.53 8.90 -8.64
CA PHE A 210 0.14 7.73 -7.87
C PHE A 210 1.31 6.77 -7.66
N ASP A 211 1.97 6.38 -8.74
CA ASP A 211 3.04 5.37 -8.77
C ASP A 211 4.18 5.72 -7.82
N ILE A 212 4.62 6.97 -7.81
CA ILE A 212 5.80 7.37 -7.05
C ILE A 212 5.51 7.47 -5.55
N PRO A 213 4.37 8.04 -5.10
CA PRO A 213 3.95 7.89 -3.71
C PRO A 213 3.86 6.44 -3.24
N VAL A 214 3.23 5.54 -4.00
CA VAL A 214 3.10 4.12 -3.62
C VAL A 214 4.46 3.43 -3.57
N TYR A 215 5.32 3.67 -4.55
CA TYR A 215 6.69 3.17 -4.54
C TYR A 215 7.52 3.70 -3.35
N GLU A 216 7.33 4.96 -2.97
CA GLU A 216 7.98 5.55 -1.81
C GLU A 216 7.40 5.02 -0.48
N ILE A 217 6.13 4.63 -0.43
CA ILE A 217 5.58 3.85 0.70
C ILE A 217 6.40 2.55 0.83
N LEU A 218 6.43 1.73 -0.21
CA LEU A 218 7.08 0.41 -0.17
C LEU A 218 8.58 0.48 0.18
N THR A 219 9.30 1.46 -0.36
CA THR A 219 10.75 1.59 -0.14
C THR A 219 11.13 2.22 1.21
N ASN A 220 10.19 2.88 1.89
CA ASN A 220 10.38 3.54 3.20
C ASN A 220 9.49 2.95 4.30
N PHE A 221 8.79 1.85 4.07
CA PHE A 221 8.01 1.14 5.08
C PHE A 221 8.94 0.34 6.01
N LYS A 222 9.63 1.07 6.90
CA LYS A 222 10.73 0.61 7.78
C LYS A 222 10.73 1.39 9.09
#